data_AF-A0A4R7HUY6-F1
#
_entry.id   AF-A0A4R7HUY6-F1
#
_cell.length_a   1.000
_cell.length_b   1.000
_cell.length_c   1.000
_cell.angle_alpha   90.00
_cell.angle_beta   90.00
_cell.angle_gamma   90.00
#
_symmetry.space_group_name_H-M   'P 1'
#
loop_
_entity.id
_entity.type
_entity.pdbx_description
1 polymer ?
#
loop_
_entity_poly.entity_id
_entity_poly.type
_entity_poly.pdbx_seq_one_letter_code
_entity_poly.pdbx_strand_id
1 'polypeptide(L)'
;MTTATTTPRSIDRRLGPPPRDYLAVPEQFGTVADPETATPNSGSERVAPFALFLHRLMVDYRNLAPRGDQAAIARRHGLSRSTVSDVVAGKRWPNVTVLLAISLRVAELHHQRRAHHELPSADKVGPTATPQRR
;
A
#
# COMPACT_ATOMS: atom_id res chain seq x y z
N MET A 1 -16.82 -13.76 -43.12
CA MET A 1 -16.85 -12.69 -42.10
C MET A 1 -16.39 -13.29 -40.79
N THR A 2 -15.13 -13.07 -40.40
CA THR A 2 -14.52 -13.68 -39.21
C THR A 2 -14.52 -12.64 -38.10
N THR A 3 -15.33 -12.85 -37.06
CA THR A 3 -15.38 -11.96 -35.89
C THR A 3 -14.12 -12.18 -35.05
N ALA A 4 -13.22 -11.20 -35.08
CA ALA A 4 -12.04 -11.20 -34.21
C ALA A 4 -12.50 -10.96 -32.76
N THR A 5 -12.48 -12.02 -31.95
CA THR A 5 -12.61 -11.92 -30.49
C THR A 5 -11.42 -11.12 -29.95
N THR A 6 -11.64 -9.83 -29.72
CA THR A 6 -10.65 -8.95 -29.08
C THR A 6 -10.63 -9.27 -27.60
N THR A 7 -9.74 -10.18 -27.18
CA THR A 7 -9.43 -10.37 -25.77
C THR A 7 -8.93 -9.03 -25.21
N PRO A 8 -9.52 -8.49 -24.13
CA PRO A 8 -9.06 -7.24 -23.55
C PRO A 8 -7.60 -7.41 -23.12
N ARG A 9 -6.70 -6.75 -23.87
CA ARG A 9 -5.26 -6.75 -23.63
C ARG A 9 -5.04 -6.01 -22.30
N SER A 10 -4.64 -6.74 -21.26
CA SER A 10 -4.43 -6.17 -19.93
C SER A 10 -3.54 -4.91 -20.00
N ILE A 11 -3.99 -3.84 -19.33
CA ILE A 11 -3.25 -2.57 -19.17
C ILE A 11 -1.83 -2.83 -18.63
N ASP A 12 -1.63 -3.94 -17.90
CA ASP A 12 -0.34 -4.33 -17.30
C ASP A 12 0.84 -4.34 -18.28
N ARG A 13 0.63 -4.72 -19.55
CA ARG A 13 1.73 -4.79 -20.52
C ARG A 13 2.10 -3.44 -21.14
N ARG A 14 1.28 -2.39 -20.94
CA ARG A 14 1.50 -1.08 -21.56
C ARG A 14 2.45 -0.19 -20.76
N LEU A 15 2.60 -0.46 -19.47
CA LEU A 15 3.46 0.34 -18.57
C LEU A 15 4.90 -0.19 -18.49
N GLY A 16 5.22 -1.24 -19.25
CA GLY A 16 6.55 -1.84 -19.29
C GLY A 16 6.80 -2.83 -18.15
N PRO A 17 8.02 -2.91 -17.62
CA PRO A 17 8.39 -3.76 -16.49
C PRO A 17 7.49 -3.55 -15.28
N PRO A 18 7.33 -4.57 -14.41
CA PRO A 18 6.55 -4.46 -13.20
C PRO A 18 7.14 -3.41 -12.24
N PRO A 19 6.33 -2.82 -11.34
CA PRO A 19 6.77 -1.72 -10.46
C PRO A 19 8.06 -1.98 -9.68
N ARG A 20 8.25 -3.20 -9.16
CA ARG A 20 9.44 -3.56 -8.37
C ARG A 20 10.75 -3.47 -9.15
N ASP A 21 10.69 -3.60 -10.47
CA ASP A 21 11.87 -3.58 -11.34
C ASP A 21 12.38 -2.14 -11.57
N TYR A 22 11.69 -1.12 -11.04
CA TYR A 22 12.15 0.28 -10.99
C TYR A 22 13.00 0.60 -9.74
N LEU A 23 13.30 -0.41 -8.92
CA LEU A 23 14.23 -0.31 -7.80
C LEU A 23 15.56 -0.97 -8.17
N ALA A 24 16.65 -0.50 -7.58
CA ALA A 24 17.96 -1.14 -7.75
C ALA A 24 17.95 -2.60 -7.25
N VAL A 25 17.18 -2.87 -6.19
CA VAL A 25 16.96 -4.21 -5.62
C VAL A 25 15.46 -4.52 -5.57
N PRO A 26 14.91 -5.31 -6.53
CA PRO A 26 13.48 -5.57 -6.62
C PRO A 26 12.83 -6.18 -5.36
N GLU A 27 13.59 -6.94 -4.57
CA GLU A 27 13.14 -7.57 -3.32
C GLU A 27 12.83 -6.55 -2.22
N GLN A 28 13.35 -5.32 -2.34
CA GLN A 28 13.07 -4.24 -1.41
C GLN A 28 11.70 -3.58 -1.62
N PHE A 29 10.98 -3.96 -2.68
CA PHE A 29 9.70 -3.35 -3.01
C PHE A 29 8.69 -3.49 -1.87
N GLY A 30 8.21 -2.34 -1.38
CA GLY A 30 7.28 -2.23 -0.27
C GLY A 30 7.86 -2.62 1.09
N THR A 31 9.18 -2.75 1.26
CA THR A 31 9.80 -3.06 2.56
C THR A 31 10.70 -1.94 3.08
N VAL A 32 11.55 -1.36 2.23
CA VAL A 32 12.51 -0.32 2.61
C VAL A 32 11.91 1.06 2.34
N ALA A 33 11.90 1.98 3.30
CA ALA A 33 11.25 3.29 3.13
C ALA A 33 11.86 4.12 1.99
N ASP A 34 13.19 4.15 1.92
CA ASP A 34 13.97 4.92 0.95
C ASP A 34 14.83 3.99 0.09
N PRO A 35 14.26 3.38 -0.96
CA PRO A 35 15.01 2.50 -1.84
C PRO A 35 15.85 3.32 -2.82
N GLU A 36 16.96 2.74 -3.26
CA GLU A 36 17.64 3.23 -4.45
C GLU A 36 16.80 2.88 -5.69
N THR A 37 16.62 3.85 -6.59
CA THR A 37 15.82 3.70 -7.81
C THR A 37 16.70 3.40 -9.01
N ALA A 38 16.23 2.54 -9.91
CA ALA A 38 16.88 2.25 -11.17
C ALA A 38 15.83 2.22 -12.29
N THR A 39 16.11 2.78 -13.46
CA THR A 39 15.23 2.60 -14.63
C THR A 39 15.65 1.35 -15.39
N PRO A 40 14.81 0.31 -15.50
CA PRO A 40 15.16 -0.89 -16.24
C PRO A 40 15.26 -0.59 -17.74
N ASN A 41 16.08 -1.36 -18.47
CA ASN A 41 16.36 -1.14 -19.90
C ASN A 41 15.10 -1.09 -20.80
N SER A 42 14.03 -1.79 -20.41
CA SER A 42 12.73 -1.80 -21.12
C SER A 42 11.66 -0.92 -20.45
N GLY A 43 12.03 -0.17 -19.41
CA GLY A 43 11.16 0.73 -18.68
C GLY A 43 11.12 2.15 -19.22
N SER A 44 10.24 2.96 -18.66
CA SER A 44 10.13 4.38 -18.99
C SER A 44 10.35 5.23 -17.75
N GLU A 45 11.22 6.24 -17.85
CA GLU A 45 11.42 7.24 -16.79
C GLU A 45 10.11 7.94 -16.40
N ARG A 46 9.14 8.03 -17.32
CA ARG A 46 7.83 8.64 -17.06
C ARG A 46 7.00 7.86 -16.05
N VAL A 47 7.17 6.54 -15.96
CA VAL A 47 6.41 5.71 -15.01
C VAL A 47 7.18 5.42 -13.73
N ALA A 48 8.49 5.74 -13.67
CA ALA A 48 9.31 5.56 -12.48
C ALA A 48 8.75 6.29 -11.24
N PRO A 49 8.24 7.54 -11.32
CA PRO A 49 7.60 8.19 -10.18
C PRO A 49 6.36 7.44 -9.68
N PHE A 50 5.61 6.81 -10.59
CA PHE A 50 4.45 6.01 -10.21
C PHE A 50 4.87 4.69 -9.54
N ALA A 51 5.93 4.04 -10.02
CA ALA A 51 6.51 2.87 -9.35
C ALA A 51 6.97 3.21 -7.92
N LEU A 52 7.65 4.35 -7.74
CA LEU A 52 8.10 4.83 -6.44
C LEU A 52 6.93 5.16 -5.50
N PHE A 53 5.86 5.77 -6.03
CA PHE A 53 4.62 5.98 -5.28
C PHE A 53 4.02 4.65 -4.80
N LEU A 54 3.91 3.65 -5.68
CA LEU A 54 3.39 2.33 -5.31
C LEU A 54 4.27 1.65 -4.27
N HIS A 55 5.58 1.75 -4.40
CA HIS A 55 6.53 1.25 -3.41
C HIS A 55 6.26 1.83 -2.02
N ARG A 56 6.18 3.16 -1.90
CA ARG A 56 5.91 3.85 -0.63
C ARG A 56 4.55 3.47 -0.05
N LEU A 57 3.53 3.39 -0.89
CA LEU A 57 2.21 2.93 -0.48
C LEU A 57 2.25 1.50 0.09
N MET A 58 3.06 0.61 -0.50
CA MET A 58 3.22 -0.76 0.02
C MET A 58 4.05 -0.82 1.30
N VAL A 59 5.03 0.07 1.48
CA VAL A 59 5.74 0.24 2.77
C VAL A 59 4.74 0.58 3.87
N ASP A 60 3.92 1.60 3.66
CA ASP A 60 2.90 2.00 4.65
C ASP A 60 1.89 0.89 4.90
N TYR A 61 1.39 0.26 3.83
CA TYR A 61 0.46 -0.86 3.94
C TYR A 61 1.06 -2.00 4.78
N ARG A 62 2.28 -2.45 4.50
CA ARG A 62 2.89 -3.57 5.25
C ARG A 62 3.23 -3.22 6.69
N ASN A 63 3.54 -1.95 6.98
CA ASN A 63 3.80 -1.49 8.34
C ASN A 63 2.53 -1.43 9.21
N LEU A 64 1.35 -1.36 8.59
CA LEU A 64 0.08 -1.18 9.30
C LEU A 64 -0.83 -2.41 9.22
N ALA A 65 -0.80 -3.15 8.12
CA ALA A 65 -1.80 -4.17 7.83
C ALA A 65 -1.59 -5.44 8.67
N PRO A 66 -2.66 -5.99 9.25
CA PRO A 66 -2.60 -7.25 9.98
C PRO A 66 -2.34 -8.44 9.03
N ARG A 67 -1.94 -9.58 9.60
CA ARG A 67 -1.84 -10.84 8.84
C ARG A 67 -3.19 -11.17 8.20
N GLY A 68 -3.17 -11.49 6.91
CA GLY A 68 -4.37 -11.86 6.14
C GLY A 68 -5.17 -10.70 5.55
N ASP A 69 -4.76 -9.44 5.77
CA ASP A 69 -5.50 -8.25 5.31
C ASP A 69 -5.73 -8.23 3.78
N GLN A 70 -4.77 -8.77 3.00
CA GLN A 70 -4.92 -8.90 1.54
C GLN A 70 -6.15 -9.72 1.14
N ALA A 71 -6.47 -10.79 1.88
CA ALA A 71 -7.65 -11.61 1.61
C ALA A 71 -8.94 -10.87 1.98
N ALA A 72 -8.90 -10.05 3.03
CA ALA A 72 -10.02 -9.20 3.43
C ALA A 72 -10.30 -8.12 2.38
N ILE A 73 -9.25 -7.43 1.88
CA ILE A 73 -9.36 -6.46 0.78
C ILE A 73 -9.95 -7.14 -0.46
N ALA A 74 -9.41 -8.30 -0.84
CA ALA A 74 -9.86 -9.02 -2.02
C ALA A 74 -11.37 -9.33 -1.96
N ARG A 75 -11.85 -9.85 -0.82
CA ARG A 75 -13.27 -10.13 -0.60
C ARG A 75 -14.13 -8.87 -0.59
N ARG A 76 -13.71 -7.83 0.13
CA ARG A 76 -14.47 -6.57 0.29
C ARG A 76 -14.72 -5.87 -1.04
N HIS A 77 -13.78 -5.96 -1.98
CA HIS A 77 -13.82 -5.23 -3.25
C HIS A 77 -14.06 -6.13 -4.48
N GLY A 78 -14.39 -7.41 -4.29
CA GLY A 78 -14.64 -8.34 -5.40
C GLY A 78 -13.40 -8.59 -6.28
N LEU A 79 -12.20 -8.54 -5.70
CA LEU A 79 -10.93 -8.73 -6.40
C LEU A 79 -10.40 -10.15 -6.21
N SER A 80 -9.60 -10.64 -7.15
CA SER A 80 -8.84 -11.87 -6.93
C SER A 80 -7.75 -11.64 -5.88
N ARG A 81 -7.63 -12.57 -4.93
CA ARG A 81 -6.53 -12.59 -3.96
C ARG A 81 -5.16 -12.65 -4.64
N SER A 82 -5.04 -13.39 -5.76
CA SER A 82 -3.79 -13.45 -6.52
C SER A 82 -3.41 -12.08 -7.09
N THR A 83 -4.37 -11.36 -7.67
CA THR A 83 -4.15 -10.00 -8.19
C THR A 83 -3.70 -9.05 -7.09
N VAL A 84 -4.34 -9.07 -5.92
CA VAL A 84 -3.93 -8.24 -4.78
C VAL A 84 -2.52 -8.61 -4.33
N SER A 85 -2.22 -9.91 -4.21
CA SER A 85 -0.90 -10.40 -3.81
C SER A 85 0.20 -9.97 -4.79
N ASP A 86 -0.05 -10.07 -6.10
CA ASP A 86 0.92 -9.71 -7.14
C ASP A 86 1.19 -8.20 -7.15
N VAL A 87 0.16 -7.38 -6.95
CA VAL A 87 0.31 -5.93 -6.83
C VAL A 87 1.08 -5.56 -5.56
N VAL A 88 0.74 -6.16 -4.42
CA VAL A 88 1.45 -5.89 -3.15
C VAL A 88 2.91 -6.34 -3.23
N ALA A 89 3.22 -7.38 -4.00
CA ALA A 89 4.58 -7.83 -4.26
C ALA A 89 5.29 -7.02 -5.37
N GLY A 90 4.63 -6.02 -5.97
CA GLY A 90 5.18 -5.22 -7.06
C GLY A 90 5.43 -6.00 -8.34
N LYS A 91 4.85 -7.20 -8.49
CA LYS A 91 4.95 -8.07 -9.69
C LYS A 91 3.99 -7.65 -10.80
N ARG A 92 3.03 -6.78 -10.48
CA ARG A 92 1.97 -6.34 -11.39
C ARG A 92 1.60 -4.88 -11.12
N TRP A 93 1.29 -4.15 -12.18
CA TRP A 93 0.72 -2.82 -12.06
C TRP A 93 -0.72 -2.90 -11.52
N PRO A 94 -1.11 -2.08 -10.54
CA PRO A 94 -2.49 -2.08 -10.08
C PRO A 94 -3.42 -1.50 -11.15
N ASN A 95 -4.60 -2.08 -11.30
CA ASN A 95 -5.71 -1.35 -11.88
C ASN A 95 -6.25 -0.33 -10.86
N VAL A 96 -7.12 0.58 -11.32
CA VAL A 96 -7.70 1.64 -10.48
C VAL A 96 -8.39 1.07 -9.23
N THR A 97 -9.12 -0.05 -9.36
CA THR A 97 -9.84 -0.67 -8.24
C THR A 97 -8.90 -1.20 -7.17
N VAL A 98 -7.83 -1.90 -7.53
CA VAL A 98 -6.83 -2.41 -6.57
C VAL A 98 -6.09 -1.26 -5.91
N LEU A 99 -5.70 -0.24 -6.68
CA LEU A 99 -5.04 0.94 -6.14
C LEU A 99 -5.93 1.65 -5.11
N LEU A 100 -7.20 1.92 -5.47
CA LEU A 100 -8.14 2.58 -4.58
C LEU A 100 -8.40 1.76 -3.31
N ALA A 101 -8.58 0.45 -3.45
CA ALA A 101 -8.82 -0.45 -2.32
C ALA A 101 -7.66 -0.44 -1.31
N ILE A 102 -6.42 -0.50 -1.80
CA ILE A 102 -5.24 -0.45 -0.93
C ILE A 102 -5.09 0.94 -0.30
N SER A 103 -5.21 2.02 -1.08
CA SER A 103 -5.10 3.40 -0.58
C SER A 103 -6.12 3.72 0.52
N LEU A 104 -7.39 3.32 0.32
CA LEU A 104 -8.42 3.50 1.34
C LEU A 104 -8.11 2.71 2.60
N ARG A 105 -7.59 1.48 2.45
CA ARG A 105 -7.21 0.65 3.60
C ARG A 105 -6.06 1.26 4.39
N VAL A 106 -5.04 1.78 3.72
CA VAL A 106 -3.92 2.49 4.36
C VAL A 106 -4.42 3.73 5.12
N ALA A 107 -5.31 4.52 4.51
CA ALA A 107 -5.91 5.69 5.16
C ALA A 107 -6.71 5.31 6.41
N GLU A 108 -7.52 4.25 6.33
CA GLU A 108 -8.28 3.70 7.47
C GLU A 108 -7.35 3.28 8.62
N LEU A 109 -6.28 2.54 8.31
CA LEU A 109 -5.32 2.07 9.32
C LEU A 109 -4.54 3.23 9.98
N HIS A 110 -4.18 4.26 9.22
CA HIS A 110 -3.58 5.46 9.78
C HIS A 110 -4.53 6.23 10.70
N HIS A 111 -5.82 6.28 10.36
CA HIS A 111 -6.82 6.92 11.21
C HIS A 111 -6.98 6.14 12.52
N GLN A 112 -7.08 4.81 12.46
CA GLN A 112 -7.15 3.95 13.64
C GLN A 112 -5.91 4.10 14.53
N ARG A 113 -4.70 4.10 13.96
CA ARG A 113 -3.45 4.25 14.73
C ARG A 113 -3.35 5.59 15.45
N ARG A 114 -3.82 6.68 14.84
CA ARG A 114 -3.88 8.00 15.48
C ARG A 114 -4.86 8.02 16.64
N ALA A 115 -6.07 7.49 16.45
CA ALA A 115 -7.08 7.39 17.51
C ALA A 115 -6.59 6.57 18.72
N HIS A 116 -5.81 5.51 18.48
CA HIS A 116 -5.21 4.71 19.55
C HIS A 116 -4.03 5.38 20.27
N HIS A 117 -3.34 6.34 19.65
CA HIS A 117 -2.23 7.06 20.27
C HIS A 117 -2.67 8.27 21.11
N GLU A 118 -3.90 8.75 20.91
CA GLU A 118 -4.47 9.93 21.58
C GLU A 118 -5.27 9.62 22.86
N LEU A 119 -5.25 8.39 23.38
CA LEU A 119 -5.83 8.12 24.72
C LEU A 119 -4.91 8.68 25.80
N PRO A 120 -5.33 9.71 26.56
CA PRO A 120 -4.52 10.24 27.65
C PRO A 120 -4.37 9.17 28.72
N SER A 121 -3.12 8.98 29.17
CA SER A 121 -2.80 8.24 30.39
C SER A 121 -3.57 8.89 31.55
N ALA A 122 -4.65 8.24 31.98
CA ALA A 122 -5.50 8.69 33.09
C ALA A 122 -4.84 8.54 34.47
N ASP A 123 -3.52 8.29 34.52
CA ASP A 123 -2.75 8.02 35.74
C ASP A 123 -1.93 9.23 36.24
N LYS A 124 -2.26 10.46 35.79
CA LYS A 124 -1.72 11.69 36.38
C LYS A 124 -2.81 12.64 36.89
N VAL A 125 -3.80 12.11 37.62
CA VAL A 125 -4.54 12.91 38.60
C VAL A 125 -3.96 12.58 39.96
N GLY A 126 -2.88 13.27 40.32
CA GLY A 126 -2.36 13.24 41.69
C GLY A 126 -3.44 13.70 42.67
N PRO A 127 -3.49 13.15 43.89
CA PRO A 127 -4.54 13.45 44.84
C PRO A 127 -4.57 14.95 45.17
N THR A 128 -5.74 15.54 44.98
CA THR A 128 -6.11 16.91 45.33
C THR A 128 -5.76 17.18 46.80
N ALA A 129 -4.74 18.00 47.04
CA ALA A 129 -4.42 18.50 48.38
C ALA A 129 -5.60 19.33 48.92
N THR A 130 -6.24 18.83 49.96
CA THR A 130 -7.32 19.50 50.72
C THR A 130 -6.68 20.41 51.80
N PRO A 131 -7.23 21.60 52.10
CA PRO A 131 -6.48 22.67 52.76
C PRO A 131 -6.42 22.49 54.28
N GLN A 132 -5.25 22.72 54.88
CA GLN A 132 -5.16 22.94 56.32
C GLN A 132 -5.60 24.37 56.65
N ARG A 133 -6.75 24.49 57.31
CA ARG A 133 -7.15 25.70 58.05
C ARG A 133 -6.20 25.89 59.24
N ARG A 134 -5.74 27.12 59.43
CA ARG A 134 -5.27 27.64 60.71
C ARG A 134 -6.36 28.51 61.32
#